data_AF-A0AAN8FHQ7-F1
#
_entry.id   AF-A0AAN8FHQ7-F1
#
_cell.length_a   1.000
_cell.length_b   1.000
_cell.length_c   1.000
_cell.angle_alpha   90.00
_cell.angle_beta   90.00
_cell.angle_gamma   90.00
#
_symmetry.space_group_name_H-M   'P 1'
#
loop_
_entity.id
_entity.type
_entity.pdbx_description
1 polymer ?
#
loop_
_entity_poly.entity_id
_entity_poly.type
_entity_poly.pdbx_seq_one_letter_code
_entity_poly.pdbx_strand_id
1 'polypeptide(L)'
;MGAAGAVLMAQSDPTFKRRNDQYVIFFSQESPVNRYLELPYPDYFNMSLGFRHDTPASSPYGYTVQLAPKSRPQGEVINMSLVNGKNKGAAWFVSHCATNSLRESYVRELKKSFPVDIYGSCGQLKCARGGACENMLDKE
;
A
#
# COMPACT_ATOMS: atom_id res chain seq x y z
N MET A 1 -16.80 -24.66 -22.07
CA MET A 1 -16.22 -23.54 -21.29
C MET A 1 -14.92 -23.14 -21.97
N GLY A 2 -14.79 -21.89 -22.40
CA GLY A 2 -13.56 -21.41 -23.04
C GLY A 2 -12.41 -21.34 -22.05
N ALA A 3 -11.19 -21.65 -22.50
CA ALA A 3 -10.01 -21.45 -21.69
C ALA A 3 -9.71 -19.95 -21.55
N ALA A 4 -9.19 -19.52 -20.40
CA ALA A 4 -8.84 -18.12 -20.18
C ALA A 4 -7.70 -17.69 -21.10
N GLY A 5 -7.84 -16.54 -21.77
CA GLY A 5 -6.79 -15.94 -22.61
C GLY A 5 -5.70 -15.20 -21.82
N ALA A 6 -5.95 -14.91 -20.54
CA ALA A 6 -4.97 -14.34 -19.62
C ALA A 6 -5.14 -14.93 -18.23
N VAL A 7 -4.01 -15.13 -17.53
CA VAL A 7 -3.97 -15.65 -16.16
C VAL A 7 -3.14 -14.70 -15.29
N LEU A 8 -3.74 -14.25 -14.20
CA LEU A 8 -3.06 -13.44 -13.19
C LEU A 8 -2.44 -14.36 -12.14
N MET A 9 -1.13 -14.24 -11.92
CA MET A 9 -0.42 -14.97 -10.88
C MET A 9 0.13 -13.99 -9.84
N ALA A 10 -0.23 -14.18 -8.57
CA ALA A 10 0.35 -13.42 -7.46
C ALA A 10 1.45 -14.22 -6.73
N GLN A 11 1.48 -15.54 -6.93
CA GLN A 11 2.39 -16.49 -6.29
C GLN A 11 2.72 -17.63 -7.26
N SER A 12 3.80 -18.35 -6.96
CA SER A 12 4.14 -19.56 -7.69
C SER A 12 3.07 -20.62 -7.44
N ASP A 13 2.61 -21.26 -8.50
CA ASP A 13 1.69 -22.40 -8.44
C ASP A 13 2.32 -23.55 -9.24
N PRO A 14 2.81 -24.60 -8.56
CA PRO A 14 3.45 -25.73 -9.23
C PRO A 14 2.46 -26.56 -10.06
N THR A 15 1.15 -26.41 -9.83
CA THR A 15 0.12 -27.12 -10.57
C THR A 15 -0.29 -26.40 -11.86
N PHE A 16 0.03 -25.11 -11.96
CA PHE A 16 -0.32 -24.30 -13.12
C PHE A 16 0.53 -24.67 -14.33
N LYS A 17 -0.12 -25.17 -15.38
CA LYS A 17 0.50 -25.49 -16.66
C LYS A 17 0.27 -24.34 -17.65
N ARG A 18 1.33 -23.57 -17.90
CA ARG A 18 1.31 -22.48 -18.89
C ARG A 18 1.04 -23.07 -20.29
N ARG A 19 0.05 -22.52 -20.98
CA ARG A 19 -0.18 -22.75 -22.41
C ARG A 19 0.50 -21.66 -23.24
N ASN A 20 0.79 -21.95 -24.51
CA ASN A 20 1.44 -21.00 -25.40
C ASN A 20 0.47 -19.94 -25.96
N ASP A 21 -0.84 -20.17 -25.85
CA ASP A 21 -1.92 -19.32 -26.37
C ASP A 21 -2.52 -18.37 -25.32
N GLN A 22 -1.86 -18.20 -24.18
CA GLN A 22 -2.35 -17.34 -23.09
C GLN A 22 -1.26 -16.39 -22.58
N TYR A 23 -1.69 -15.23 -22.09
CA TYR A 23 -0.82 -14.34 -21.33
C TYR A 23 -0.74 -14.75 -19.88
N VAL A 24 0.47 -14.79 -19.33
CA VAL A 24 0.69 -14.92 -17.89
C VAL A 24 1.15 -13.57 -17.35
N ILE A 25 0.43 -13.04 -16.37
CA ILE A 25 0.65 -11.71 -15.80
C ILE A 25 1.06 -11.88 -14.34
N PHE A 26 2.25 -11.43 -13.98
CA PHE A 26 2.69 -11.44 -12.58
C PHE A 26 2.18 -10.20 -11.85
N PHE A 27 1.36 -10.40 -10.82
CA PHE A 27 0.83 -9.35 -9.97
C PHE A 27 1.60 -9.25 -8.66
N SER A 28 2.11 -8.05 -8.36
CA SER A 28 2.59 -7.75 -7.02
C SER A 28 2.45 -6.27 -6.71
N GLN A 29 2.04 -5.99 -5.49
CA GLN A 29 2.08 -4.64 -4.94
C GLN A 29 3.24 -4.44 -3.95
N GLU A 30 4.10 -5.44 -3.82
CA GLU A 30 5.26 -5.41 -2.94
C GLU A 30 6.53 -5.07 -3.73
N SER A 31 7.48 -4.40 -3.09
CA SER A 31 8.79 -4.14 -3.70
C SER A 31 9.55 -5.45 -3.99
N PRO A 32 10.47 -5.49 -4.97
CA PRO A 32 11.24 -6.71 -5.29
C PRO A 32 11.92 -7.37 -4.08
N VAL A 33 12.44 -6.57 -3.14
CA VAL A 33 13.11 -7.08 -1.93
C VAL A 33 12.13 -7.76 -0.96
N ASN A 34 10.87 -7.34 -0.96
CA ASN A 34 9.81 -7.90 -0.09
C ASN A 34 8.93 -8.92 -0.82
N ARG A 35 9.15 -9.12 -2.13
CA ARG A 35 8.42 -10.12 -2.94
C ARG A 35 9.38 -11.10 -3.57
N TYR A 36 9.72 -12.13 -2.82
CA TYR A 36 10.35 -13.32 -3.39
C TYR A 36 9.35 -14.11 -4.24
N LEU A 37 9.76 -14.48 -5.45
CA LEU A 37 8.99 -15.32 -6.36
C LEU A 37 9.91 -16.38 -6.96
N GLU A 38 9.64 -17.64 -6.64
CA GLU A 38 10.31 -18.78 -7.24
C GLU A 38 9.60 -19.16 -8.55
N LEU A 39 10.31 -19.04 -9.67
CA LEU A 39 9.80 -19.33 -11.00
C LEU A 39 10.39 -20.65 -11.53
N PRO A 40 9.59 -21.47 -12.24
CA PRO A 40 10.09 -22.71 -12.82
C PRO A 40 11.22 -22.53 -13.84
N TYR A 41 11.24 -21.39 -14.55
CA TYR A 41 12.25 -21.03 -15.55
C TYR A 41 12.24 -19.49 -15.80
N PRO A 42 13.30 -18.91 -16.38
CA PRO A 42 13.34 -17.50 -16.80
C PRO A 42 12.19 -17.15 -17.76
N ASP A 43 11.73 -15.89 -17.80
CA ASP A 43 10.68 -15.44 -18.72
C ASP A 43 9.33 -16.19 -18.60
N TYR A 44 9.03 -16.66 -17.37
CA TYR A 44 7.81 -17.41 -17.05
C TYR A 44 6.51 -16.63 -17.29
N PHE A 45 6.54 -15.30 -17.09
CA PHE A 45 5.40 -14.42 -17.30
C PHE A 45 5.68 -13.42 -18.44
N ASN A 46 4.62 -12.99 -19.12
CA ASN A 46 4.70 -12.07 -20.26
C ASN A 46 4.83 -10.61 -19.81
N MET A 47 4.19 -10.24 -18.70
CA MET A 47 4.17 -8.87 -18.18
C MET A 47 3.95 -8.87 -16.68
N SER A 48 4.32 -7.76 -16.03
CA SER A 48 4.03 -7.51 -14.61
C SER A 48 2.93 -6.45 -14.45
N LEU A 49 2.04 -6.68 -13.49
CA LEU A 49 1.08 -5.71 -12.97
C LEU A 49 1.58 -5.26 -11.59
N GLY A 50 2.20 -4.08 -11.55
CA GLY A 50 2.89 -3.55 -10.38
C GLY A 50 2.14 -2.42 -9.67
N PHE A 51 2.67 -1.98 -8.54
CA PHE A 51 2.13 -0.82 -7.80
C PHE A 51 2.62 0.55 -8.31
N ARG A 52 3.66 0.60 -9.15
CA ARG A 52 4.23 1.87 -9.61
C ARG A 52 3.36 2.48 -10.70
N HIS A 53 3.23 3.81 -10.71
CA HIS A 53 2.42 4.50 -11.72
C HIS A 53 3.08 4.56 -13.11
N ASP A 54 4.38 4.34 -13.19
CA ASP A 54 5.16 4.37 -14.44
C ASP A 54 5.29 3.00 -15.12
N THR A 55 4.52 1.99 -14.68
CA THR A 55 4.48 0.67 -15.33
C THR A 55 3.41 0.62 -16.42
N PRO A 56 3.61 -0.18 -17.50
CA PRO A 56 2.63 -0.32 -18.58
C PRO A 56 1.24 -0.77 -18.12
N ALA A 57 1.20 -1.56 -17.05
CA ALA A 57 -0.01 -1.90 -16.32
C ALA A 57 0.24 -1.64 -14.83
N SER A 58 -0.62 -0.85 -14.19
CA SER A 58 -0.47 -0.43 -12.80
C SER A 58 -1.72 -0.74 -12.00
N SER A 59 -1.51 -1.28 -10.80
CA SER A 59 -2.53 -1.50 -9.77
C SER A 59 -1.95 -1.04 -8.42
N PRO A 60 -1.88 0.28 -8.18
CA PRO A 60 -1.31 0.86 -6.96
C PRO A 60 -2.18 0.58 -5.74
N TYR A 61 -1.54 0.47 -4.57
CA TYR A 61 -2.25 0.50 -3.28
C TYR A 61 -2.86 1.88 -3.09
N GLY A 62 -4.18 1.93 -2.85
CA GLY A 62 -4.88 3.15 -2.41
C GLY A 62 -4.61 4.36 -3.31
N TYR A 63 -5.31 4.45 -4.43
CA TYR A 63 -5.25 5.62 -5.31
C TYR A 63 -6.51 6.46 -5.16
N THR A 64 -6.38 7.77 -5.39
CA THR A 64 -7.51 8.67 -5.51
C THR A 64 -7.89 8.83 -6.97
N VAL A 65 -9.19 8.98 -7.22
CA VAL A 65 -9.73 9.29 -8.54
C VAL A 65 -10.49 10.60 -8.47
N GLN A 66 -10.53 11.33 -9.57
CA GLN A 66 -11.44 12.46 -9.67
C GLN A 66 -12.88 11.94 -9.61
N LEU A 67 -13.61 12.38 -8.59
CA LEU A 67 -15.01 12.03 -8.44
C LEU A 67 -15.80 12.65 -9.59
N ALA A 68 -16.66 11.83 -10.22
CA ALA A 68 -17.67 12.30 -11.17
C ALA A 68 -18.53 13.40 -10.51
N PRO A 69 -19.06 14.38 -11.26
CA PRO A 69 -19.80 15.50 -10.68
C PRO A 69 -20.89 15.10 -9.67
N LYS A 70 -21.61 14.01 -9.95
CA LYS A 70 -22.67 13.45 -9.09
C LYS A 70 -22.17 12.81 -7.78
N SER A 71 -20.90 12.40 -7.74
CA SER A 71 -20.28 11.72 -6.59
C SER A 71 -19.48 12.68 -5.71
N ARG A 72 -19.34 13.94 -6.12
CA ARG A 72 -18.68 14.95 -5.31
C ARG A 72 -19.57 15.26 -4.11
N PRO A 73 -19.04 15.26 -2.87
CA PRO A 73 -19.81 15.70 -1.73
C PRO A 73 -20.32 17.13 -1.94
N GLN A 74 -21.60 17.38 -1.63
CA GLN A 74 -22.18 18.71 -1.61
C GLN A 74 -21.93 19.35 -0.24
N GLY A 75 -21.47 20.62 -0.24
CA GLY A 75 -21.19 21.37 0.99
C GLY A 75 -19.71 21.43 1.35
N GLU A 76 -19.43 21.86 2.58
CA GLU A 76 -18.06 22.02 3.08
C GLU A 76 -17.45 20.65 3.38
N VAL A 77 -16.42 20.26 2.62
CA VAL A 77 -15.75 18.96 2.76
C VAL A 77 -14.80 18.95 3.95
N ILE A 78 -14.33 20.14 4.36
CA ILE A 78 -13.35 20.32 5.42
C ILE A 78 -13.97 21.24 6.47
N ASN A 79 -14.17 20.72 7.67
CA ASN A 79 -14.55 21.57 8.79
C ASN A 79 -13.31 22.28 9.34
N MET A 80 -13.13 23.56 8.97
CA MET A 80 -11.96 24.33 9.39
C MET A 80 -11.86 24.51 10.92
N SER A 81 -12.97 24.45 11.66
CA SER A 81 -12.91 24.49 13.14
C SER A 81 -12.21 23.25 13.72
N LEU A 82 -12.33 22.08 13.08
CA LEU A 82 -11.58 20.88 13.45
C LEU A 82 -10.11 20.97 13.05
N VAL A 83 -9.78 21.74 12.01
CA VAL A 83 -8.40 21.88 11.52
C VAL A 83 -7.62 22.90 12.35
N ASN A 84 -8.23 24.05 12.67
CA ASN A 84 -7.57 25.17 13.33
C ASN A 84 -7.08 24.85 14.76
N GLY A 85 -7.65 23.82 15.40
CA GLY A 85 -7.19 23.35 16.73
C GLY A 85 -6.05 22.34 16.69
N LYS A 86 -5.69 21.80 15.51
CA LYS A 86 -4.67 20.76 15.39
C LYS A 86 -3.27 21.39 15.42
N ASN A 87 -2.50 21.03 16.44
CA ASN A 87 -1.15 21.55 16.69
C ASN A 87 -0.05 20.48 16.63
N LYS A 88 -0.41 19.20 16.48
CA LYS A 88 0.52 18.07 16.36
C LYS A 88 1.12 18.02 14.95
N GLY A 89 2.38 17.59 14.85
CA GLY A 89 3.15 17.64 13.61
C GLY A 89 2.76 16.55 12.61
N ALA A 90 3.10 15.29 12.89
CA ALA A 90 2.67 14.16 12.08
C ALA A 90 2.35 12.93 12.93
N ALA A 91 1.45 12.09 12.41
CA ALA A 91 1.18 10.76 12.92
C ALA A 91 1.77 9.70 11.97
N TRP A 92 2.46 8.71 12.52
CA TRP A 92 3.03 7.60 11.78
C TRP A 92 2.46 6.27 12.27
N PHE A 93 1.58 5.67 11.46
CA PHE A 93 0.98 4.36 11.70
C PHE A 93 1.92 3.26 11.19
N VAL A 94 2.44 2.43 12.10
CA VAL A 94 3.46 1.44 11.75
C VAL A 94 3.39 0.19 12.63
N SER A 95 3.42 -0.98 11.97
CA SER A 95 3.47 -2.27 12.65
C SER A 95 4.66 -3.17 12.30
N HIS A 96 5.60 -2.68 11.46
CA HIS A 96 6.79 -3.44 11.06
C HIS A 96 8.02 -2.54 11.22
N CYS A 97 8.87 -2.89 12.20
CA CYS A 97 9.80 -1.95 12.83
C CYS A 97 11.25 -2.07 12.33
N ALA A 98 11.56 -3.09 11.55
CA ALA A 98 12.86 -3.30 10.93
C ALA A 98 12.63 -3.52 9.45
N THR A 99 13.02 -2.55 8.61
CA THR A 99 12.68 -2.59 7.19
C THR A 99 13.89 -2.34 6.31
N ASN A 100 13.90 -2.95 5.12
CA ASN A 100 14.92 -2.70 4.10
C ASN A 100 14.99 -1.22 3.67
N SER A 101 13.86 -0.50 3.77
CA SER A 101 13.79 0.94 3.47
C SER A 101 14.43 1.84 4.53
N LEU A 102 14.75 1.30 5.71
CA LEU A 102 15.24 2.07 6.86
C LEU A 102 14.30 3.22 7.28
N ARG A 103 13.00 3.13 6.95
CA ARG A 103 12.01 4.18 7.27
C ARG A 103 11.97 4.51 8.76
N GLU A 104 12.22 3.52 9.61
CA GLU A 104 12.32 3.68 11.06
C GLU A 104 13.50 4.56 11.48
N SER A 105 14.62 4.50 10.76
CA SER A 105 15.78 5.34 11.01
C SER A 105 15.54 6.75 10.50
N TYR A 106 14.90 6.91 9.35
CA TYR A 106 14.46 8.21 8.87
C TYR A 106 13.53 8.91 9.88
N VAL A 107 12.49 8.23 10.36
CA VAL A 107 11.57 8.82 11.36
C VAL A 107 12.27 9.09 12.69
N ARG A 108 13.22 8.25 13.11
CA ARG A 108 14.03 8.50 14.32
C ARG A 108 14.82 9.81 14.22
N GLU A 109 15.41 10.10 13.07
CA GLU A 109 16.12 11.36 12.83
C GLU A 109 15.15 12.55 12.73
N LEU A 110 14.05 12.40 11.99
CA LEU A 110 13.01 13.43 11.86
C LEU A 110 12.45 13.88 13.22
N LYS A 111 12.26 12.93 14.14
CA LYS A 111 11.75 13.20 15.50
C LYS A 111 12.62 14.13 16.34
N LYS A 112 13.90 14.33 15.98
CA LYS A 112 14.79 15.24 16.71
C LYS A 112 14.41 16.71 16.51
N SER A 113 13.77 17.05 15.40
CA SER A 113 13.41 18.43 15.04
C SER A 113 11.93 18.63 14.71
N PHE A 114 11.17 17.54 14.50
CA PHE A 114 9.76 17.61 14.15
C PHE A 114 8.93 16.60 14.96
N PRO A 115 7.82 17.01 15.62
CA PRO A 115 7.04 16.11 16.45
C PRO A 115 6.33 15.06 15.60
N VAL A 116 6.64 13.78 15.86
CA VAL A 116 6.01 12.62 15.22
C VAL A 116 5.50 11.64 16.27
N ASP A 117 4.18 11.48 16.30
CA ASP A 117 3.46 10.49 17.10
C ASP A 117 3.44 9.15 16.37
N ILE A 118 3.86 8.08 17.04
CA ILE A 118 4.02 6.76 16.42
C ILE A 118 2.96 5.82 16.97
N TYR A 119 2.05 5.40 16.10
CA TYR A 119 0.94 4.51 16.40
C TYR A 119 1.22 3.09 15.93
N GLY A 120 0.78 2.11 16.70
CA GLY A 120 0.89 0.69 16.39
C GLY A 120 2.04 0.00 17.11
N SER A 121 2.46 -1.17 16.61
CA SER A 121 3.37 -2.04 17.37
C SER A 121 4.79 -1.47 17.52
N CYS A 122 5.20 -0.50 16.70
CA CYS A 122 6.54 0.08 16.76
C CYS A 122 6.66 1.36 17.62
N GLY A 123 5.53 1.92 18.08
CA GLY A 123 5.51 3.16 18.86
C GLY A 123 5.04 2.98 20.30
N GLN A 124 4.90 4.07 21.04
CA GLN A 124 4.31 4.05 22.39
C GLN A 124 2.78 4.06 22.34
N LEU A 125 2.19 4.65 21.30
CA LEU A 125 0.74 4.70 21.11
C LEU A 125 0.26 3.36 20.52
N LYS A 126 0.14 2.36 21.40
CA LYS A 126 -0.29 1.01 21.02
C LYS A 126 -1.79 1.00 20.72
N CYS A 127 -2.12 0.40 19.59
CA CYS A 127 -3.50 0.23 19.13
C CYS A 127 -3.62 -1.10 18.38
N ALA A 128 -4.81 -1.71 18.46
CA ALA A 128 -5.13 -2.90 17.68
C ALA A 128 -5.31 -2.54 16.19
N ARG A 129 -5.12 -3.53 15.31
CA ARG A 129 -5.46 -3.37 13.89
C ARG A 129 -6.98 -3.24 13.71
N GLY A 130 -7.40 -2.49 12.69
CA GLY A 130 -8.82 -2.38 12.31
C GLY A 130 -9.52 -1.13 12.83
N GLY A 131 -8.90 0.05 12.71
CA GLY A 131 -9.54 1.35 13.00
C GLY A 131 -9.23 1.93 14.39
N ALA A 132 -8.64 1.15 15.30
CA ALA A 132 -8.39 1.63 16.67
C ALA A 132 -7.34 2.75 16.71
N CYS A 133 -6.34 2.71 15.83
CA CYS A 133 -5.31 3.74 15.77
C CYS A 133 -5.89 5.07 15.24
N GLU A 134 -6.76 4.99 14.24
CA GLU A 134 -7.47 6.12 13.64
C GLU A 134 -8.38 6.78 14.68
N ASN A 135 -9.11 5.98 15.45
CA ASN A 135 -9.93 6.47 16.55
C ASN A 135 -9.12 7.16 17.67
N MET A 136 -7.86 6.77 17.88
CA MET A 136 -6.98 7.47 18.82
C MET A 136 -6.57 8.83 18.29
N LEU A 137 -6.22 8.91 17.00
CA LEU A 137 -5.85 10.16 16.33
C LEU A 137 -6.99 11.19 16.39
N ASP A 138 -8.24 10.76 16.23
CA ASP A 138 -9.39 11.66 16.25
C ASP A 138 -9.77 12.21 17.64
N LYS A 139 -9.25 11.59 18.71
CA LYS A 139 -9.51 11.96 20.11
C LYS A 139 -8.37 12.74 20.75
N GLU A 140 -7.33 13.01 19.97
CA GLU A 140 -6.06 13.59 20.39
C GLU A 140 -5.94 15.09 20.13
#